data_AF-A0A434CRA6-F1
#
_entry.id   AF-A0A434CRA6-F1
#
_cell.length_a   1.000
_cell.length_b   1.000
_cell.length_c   1.000
_cell.angle_alpha   90.00
_cell.angle_beta   90.00
_cell.angle_gamma   90.00
#
_symmetry.space_group_name_H-M   'P 1'
#
loop_
_entity.id
_entity.type
_entity.pdbx_description
1 polymer ?
#
loop_
_entity_poly.entity_id
_entity_poly.type
_entity_poly.pdbx_seq_one_letter_code
_entity_poly.pdbx_strand_id
1 'polypeptide(L)' 'LVIDADGNFHGSVSGGCVEGAVVTEAVDVIDSGQAKMLEFGVADETAWQVGLSCGGRIKVYVERLG' A
#
# COMPACT_ATOMS: atom_id res chain seq x y z
N LEU A 1 -3.13 5.12 -6.95
CA LEU A 1 -3.64 5.54 -5.62
C LEU A 1 -2.92 6.83 -5.26
N VAL A 2 -3.66 7.89 -4.96
CA VAL A 2 -3.09 9.17 -4.50
C VAL A 2 -3.60 9.42 -3.10
N ILE A 3 -2.73 9.86 -2.19
CA ILE A 3 -3.00 10.02 -0.77
C ILE A 3 -2.52 11.42 -0.36
N ASP A 4 -3.34 12.16 0.39
CA ASP A 4 -2.94 13.43 0.97
C ASP A 4 -2.38 13.25 2.40
N ALA A 5 -1.89 14.35 2.98
CA ALA A 5 -1.28 14.33 4.31
C ALA A 5 -2.28 14.02 5.44
N ASP A 6 -3.59 14.18 5.19
CA ASP A 6 -4.66 13.87 6.13
C ASP A 6 -5.12 12.39 6.00
N GLY A 7 -4.49 11.62 5.10
CA GLY A 7 -4.80 10.21 4.87
C GLY A 7 -6.02 9.99 3.96
N ASN A 8 -6.59 11.04 3.38
CA ASN A 8 -7.62 10.87 2.35
C ASN A 8 -6.97 10.31 1.09
N PHE A 9 -7.66 9.39 0.42
CA PHE A 9 -7.11 8.75 -0.78
C PHE A 9 -8.11 8.65 -1.92
N HIS A 10 -7.57 8.63 -3.14
CA HIS A 10 -8.34 8.46 -4.37
C HIS A 10 -7.70 7.40 -5.29
N GLY A 11 -8.56 6.53 -5.84
CA GLY A 11 -8.17 5.38 -6.66
C GLY A 11 -8.06 4.08 -5.86
N SER A 12 -7.57 3.04 -6.52
CA SER A 12 -7.45 1.68 -5.97
C SER A 12 -6.17 1.02 -6.50
N VAL A 13 -5.58 0.10 -5.71
CA VAL A 13 -4.47 -0.75 -6.14
C VAL A 13 -4.97 -2.17 -6.39
N SER A 14 -5.74 -2.71 -5.44
CA SER A 14 -6.27 -4.08 -5.47
C SER A 14 -7.77 -4.16 -5.15
N GLY A 15 -8.34 -3.11 -4.57
CA GLY A 15 -9.73 -3.06 -4.12
C GLY A 15 -9.99 -3.82 -2.82
N GLY A 16 -8.99 -3.93 -1.93
CA GLY A 16 -9.06 -4.79 -0.74
C GLY A 16 -8.21 -4.28 0.43
N CYS A 17 -7.55 -5.19 1.14
CA CYS A 17 -6.83 -4.89 2.38
C CYS A 17 -5.51 -4.13 2.17
N VAL A 18 -5.02 -4.02 0.92
CA VAL A 18 -3.73 -3.41 0.59
C VAL A 18 -3.78 -1.90 0.75
N GLU A 19 -4.90 -1.27 0.41
CA GLU A 19 -5.09 0.18 0.43
C GLU A 19 -4.78 0.79 1.79
N GLY A 20 -5.27 0.19 2.89
CA GLY A 20 -5.02 0.68 4.25
C GLY A 20 -3.54 0.64 4.63
N ALA A 21 -2.81 -0.41 4.23
CA ALA A 21 -1.37 -0.51 4.46
C ALA A 21 -0.59 0.55 3.66
N VAL A 22 -1.00 0.80 2.41
CA VAL A 22 -0.37 1.83 1.58
C VAL A 22 -0.64 3.24 2.13
N VAL A 23 -1.83 3.51 2.67
CA VAL A 23 -2.17 4.81 3.30
C VAL A 23 -1.26 5.10 4.50
N THR A 24 -1.11 4.15 5.42
CA THR A 24 -0.23 4.32 6.59
C THR A 24 1.20 4.66 6.18
N GLU A 25 1.73 3.91 5.23
CA GLU A 25 3.11 4.09 4.76
C GLU A 25 3.28 5.38 3.94
N ALA A 26 2.24 5.82 3.23
CA ALA A 26 2.28 7.07 2.47
C ALA A 26 2.39 8.30 3.38
N VAL A 27 1.75 8.30 4.56
CA VAL A 27 1.88 9.38 5.54
C VAL A 27 3.34 9.54 5.98
N ASP A 28 4.02 8.42 6.26
CA ASP A 28 5.44 8.42 6.62
C ASP A 28 6.34 8.89 5.46
N VAL A 29 6.03 8.50 4.21
CA VAL A 29 6.76 8.97 3.01
C VAL A 29 6.53 10.47 2.78
N ILE A 30 5.34 10.98 3.03
CA ILE A 30 5.03 12.42 2.91
C ILE A 30 5.86 13.24 3.90
N ASP A 31 5.94 12.80 5.16
CA ASP A 31 6.71 13.50 6.21
C ASP A 31 8.22 13.38 5.98
N SER A 32 8.73 12.17 5.74
CA SER A 32 10.16 11.92 5.58
C SER A 32 10.73 12.38 4.23
N GLY A 33 9.88 12.47 3.19
CA GLY A 33 10.29 12.67 1.81
C GLY A 33 11.06 11.50 1.19
N GLN A 34 11.16 10.36 1.88
CA GLN A 34 11.90 9.19 1.41
C GLN A 34 10.94 8.18 0.79
N ALA A 35 11.13 7.85 -0.49
CA ALA A 35 10.31 6.86 -1.16
C ALA A 35 10.52 5.44 -0.58
N LYS A 36 9.47 4.62 -0.62
CA LYS A 36 9.47 3.26 -0.06
C LYS A 36 8.90 2.26 -1.06
N MET A 37 9.47 1.06 -1.07
CA MET A 37 8.93 -0.10 -1.80
C MET A 37 8.22 -1.03 -0.81
N LEU A 38 6.94 -1.26 -1.02
CA LEU A 38 6.13 -2.18 -0.24
C LEU A 38 5.89 -3.46 -1.04
N GLU A 39 5.95 -4.61 -0.39
CA GLU A 39 5.68 -5.90 -1.03
C GLU A 39 4.46 -6.55 -0.37
N PHE A 40 3.46 -6.90 -1.18
CA PHE A 40 2.24 -7.56 -0.73
C PHE A 40 2.08 -8.89 -1.45
N GLY A 41 1.64 -9.92 -0.73
CA GLY A 41 1.49 -11.25 -1.30
C GLY A 41 0.93 -12.24 -0.30
N VAL A 42 0.36 -13.34 -0.81
CA VAL A 42 -0.05 -14.47 0.04
C VAL A 42 1.20 -15.28 0.38
N ALA A 43 1.69 -15.13 1.62
CA ALA A 43 2.68 -16.04 2.18
C ALA A 43 1.91 -17.23 2.77
N ASP A 44 1.80 -18.30 1.98
CA ASP A 44 1.05 -19.53 2.31
C ASP A 44 -0.48 -19.38 2.41
N GLU A 45 -1.19 -20.34 1.81
CA GLU A 45 -2.66 -20.46 1.80
C GLU A 45 -3.31 -20.52 3.21
N THR A 46 -2.50 -20.44 4.28
CA THR A 46 -2.90 -20.51 5.69
C THR A 46 -2.67 -19.22 6.49
N ALA A 47 -1.97 -18.20 5.96
CA ALA A 47 -1.72 -16.95 6.69
C ALA A 47 -2.63 -15.80 6.21
N TRP A 48 -3.74 -15.61 6.91
CA TRP A 48 -4.71 -14.52 6.72
C TRP A 48 -4.18 -13.16 7.21
N GLN A 49 -3.13 -12.64 6.56
CA GLN A 49 -2.70 -11.25 6.76
C GLN A 49 -2.49 -10.58 5.40
N VAL A 50 -3.45 -9.72 5.05
CA VAL A 50 -3.34 -8.74 3.96
C VAL A 50 -3.01 -9.36 2.58
N GLY A 51 -3.62 -10.50 2.27
CA GLY A 51 -3.43 -11.20 0.99
C GLY A 51 -4.30 -10.63 -0.14
N LEU A 52 -3.77 -10.64 -1.37
CA LEU A 52 -4.57 -10.42 -2.58
C LEU A 52 -5.53 -11.59 -2.76
N SER A 53 -6.81 -11.30 -2.94
CA SER A 53 -7.87 -12.31 -3.12
C SER A 53 -7.66 -13.23 -4.33
N CYS A 54 -6.81 -12.82 -5.30
CA CYS A 54 -6.47 -13.57 -6.50
C CYS A 54 -5.16 -14.40 -6.41
N GLY A 55 -4.51 -14.49 -5.23
CA GLY A 55 -3.35 -15.38 -5.03
C GLY A 55 -2.02 -14.91 -5.63
N GLY A 56 -1.87 -13.60 -5.86
CA GLY A 56 -0.67 -12.99 -6.45
C GLY A 56 0.29 -12.34 -5.45
N ARG A 57 1.42 -11.86 -5.98
CA ARG A 57 2.34 -10.93 -5.28
C ARG A 57 2.45 -9.65 -6.09
N ILE A 58 2.45 -8.51 -5.42
CA ILE A 58 2.65 -7.19 -6.02
C ILE A 58 3.71 -6.41 -5.25
N LYS A 59 4.34 -5.45 -5.93
CA LYS A 59 5.17 -4.43 -5.30
C LYS A 59 4.53 -3.08 -5.56
N VAL A 60 4.46 -2.26 -4.51
CA VAL A 60 3.91 -0.90 -4.57
C VAL A 60 5.02 0.07 -4.23
N TYR A 61 5.38 0.90 -5.19
CA TYR A 61 6.31 2.01 -4.97
C TYR A 61 5.54 3.23 -4.50
N VAL A 62 5.91 3.74 -3.33
CA VAL A 62 5.29 4.90 -2.69
C VAL A 62 6.30 6.03 -2.71
N GLU A 63 5.95 7.13 -3.37
CA GLU A 63 6.78 8.33 -3.45
C GLU A 63 5.95 9.57 -3.15
N ARG A 64 6.59 10.56 -2.53
CA ARG A 64 5.98 11.86 -2.30
C ARG A 64 5.95 12.64 -3.62
N LEU A 65 4.80 13.22 -3.93
CA LEU A 65 4.65 14.18 -5.02
C LEU A 65 4.97 15.61 -4.50
N GLY A 66 5.72 16.37 -5.29
CA GLY A 66 6.28 17.68 -4.92
C GLY A 66 5.25 18.75 -4.65
#